data_AF-A0A060HN56-F1
#
_entry.id   AF-A0A060HN56-F1
#
_cell.length_a   1.000
_cell.length_b   1.000
_cell.length_c   1.000
_cell.angle_alpha   90.00
_cell.angle_beta   90.00
_cell.angle_gamma   90.00
#
_symmetry.space_group_name_H-M   'P 1'
#
loop_
_entity.id
_entity.type
_entity.pdbx_description
1 polymer ?
#
loop_
_entity_poly.entity_id
_entity_poly.type
_entity_poly.pdbx_seq_one_letter_code
_entity_poly.pdbx_strand_id
1 'polypeptide(L)'
;MKYDYLVVSENIDEISRVDILVLRDFRRAKERLKKKAKGGAGIEITIEQARKLDAAGVARWVADAHDLYEFCQSSGFQFILSSGASSPAGAVSGQSFDAILKMMGIDPQKHWKEMNSWLEFRLGRRVRPC
;
A
#
# COMPACT_ATOMS: atom_id res chain seq x y z
N MET A 1 -20.17 10.02 -19.16
CA MET A 1 -18.88 9.29 -19.07
C MET A 1 -18.88 8.48 -17.78
N LYS A 2 -18.67 7.16 -17.84
CA LYS A 2 -18.31 6.36 -16.66
C LYS A 2 -16.78 6.39 -16.57
N TYR A 3 -16.25 6.83 -15.44
CA TYR A 3 -14.82 6.75 -15.17
C TYR A 3 -14.57 5.54 -14.29
N ASP A 4 -13.53 4.77 -14.59
CA ASP A 4 -13.05 3.75 -13.67
C ASP A 4 -12.28 4.44 -12.55
N TYR A 5 -12.66 4.15 -11.31
CA TYR A 5 -12.05 4.71 -10.11
C TYR A 5 -11.87 3.63 -9.06
N LEU A 6 -10.88 3.82 -8.19
CA LEU A 6 -10.68 3.03 -6.99
C LEU A 6 -11.25 3.79 -5.80
N VAL A 7 -11.93 3.08 -4.90
CA VAL A 7 -12.44 3.63 -3.64
C VAL A 7 -11.34 3.50 -2.60
N VAL A 8 -10.95 4.63 -2.02
CA VAL A 8 -9.89 4.72 -1.01
C VAL A 8 -10.53 5.13 0.32
N SER A 9 -10.11 4.51 1.43
CA SER A 9 -10.47 4.95 2.77
C SER A 9 -9.27 4.85 3.70
N GLU A 10 -9.31 5.60 4.80
CA GLU A 10 -8.36 5.49 5.92
C GLU A 10 -9.00 4.72 7.09
N ASN A 11 -10.29 4.40 6.99
CA ASN A 11 -11.02 3.69 8.02
C ASN A 11 -10.91 2.18 7.81
N ILE A 12 -10.13 1.51 8.66
CA ILE A 12 -9.96 0.05 8.63
C ILE A 12 -11.27 -0.73 8.82
N ASP A 13 -12.30 -0.11 9.40
CA ASP A 13 -13.61 -0.76 9.52
C ASP A 13 -14.34 -0.86 8.17
N GLU A 14 -13.90 -0.12 7.16
CA GLU A 14 -14.44 -0.11 5.79
C GLU A 14 -13.67 -1.02 4.83
N ILE A 15 -12.66 -1.78 5.29
CA ILE A 15 -11.79 -2.62 4.43
C ILE A 15 -12.56 -3.54 3.48
N SER A 16 -13.75 -4.01 3.86
CA SER A 16 -14.58 -4.89 3.02
C SER A 16 -15.34 -4.16 1.91
N ARG A 17 -15.32 -2.82 1.89
CA ARG A 17 -16.10 -1.96 0.97
C ARG A 17 -15.21 -1.08 0.09
N VAL A 18 -13.89 -1.11 0.31
CA VAL A 18 -12.93 -0.25 -0.40
C VAL A 18 -11.98 -1.07 -1.26
N ASP A 19 -11.38 -0.41 -2.25
CA ASP A 19 -10.31 -0.99 -3.06
C ASP A 19 -8.96 -0.83 -2.38
N ILE A 20 -8.71 0.32 -1.74
CA ILE A 20 -7.46 0.66 -1.06
C ILE A 20 -7.77 1.16 0.34
N LEU A 21 -7.08 0.60 1.33
CA LEU A 21 -7.05 1.12 2.70
C LEU A 21 -5.68 1.75 2.97
N VAL A 22 -5.67 3.04 3.29
CA VAL A 22 -4.46 3.76 3.68
C VAL A 22 -4.21 3.60 5.17
N LEU A 23 -3.02 3.14 5.54
CA LEU A 23 -2.62 2.96 6.93
C LEU A 23 -1.66 4.06 7.37
N ARG A 24 -2.11 4.86 8.34
CA ARG A 24 -1.26 5.87 9.02
C ARG A 24 -0.49 5.32 10.21
N ASP A 25 -1.02 4.27 10.85
CA ASP A 25 -0.39 3.51 11.93
C ASP A 25 -0.58 2.02 11.65
N PHE A 26 0.30 1.47 10.82
CA PHE A 26 0.20 0.07 10.42
C PHE A 26 0.59 -0.90 11.54
N ARG A 27 1.32 -0.43 12.57
CA ARG A 27 1.69 -1.24 13.73
C ARG A 27 0.46 -1.66 14.53
N ARG A 28 -0.52 -0.76 14.70
CA ARG A 28 -1.81 -1.09 15.32
C ARG A 28 -2.81 -1.72 14.34
N ALA A 29 -2.64 -1.47 13.04
CA ALA A 29 -3.55 -1.98 12.03
C ALA A 29 -3.45 -3.49 11.81
N LYS A 30 -2.25 -4.09 11.91
CA LYS A 30 -2.02 -5.52 11.62
C LYS A 30 -2.97 -6.45 12.39
N GLU A 31 -3.12 -6.25 13.70
CA GLU A 31 -4.01 -7.06 14.54
C GLU A 31 -5.50 -6.86 14.20
N ARG A 32 -5.88 -5.65 13.77
CA ARG A 32 -7.24 -5.35 13.33
C ARG A 32 -7.53 -5.93 11.94
N LEU A 33 -6.53 -5.94 11.04
CA LEU A 33 -6.62 -6.50 9.70
C LEU A 33 -6.76 -8.02 9.72
N LYS A 34 -6.00 -8.71 10.58
CA LYS A 34 -6.12 -10.17 10.79
C LYS A 34 -7.57 -10.60 11.06
N LYS A 35 -8.31 -9.82 11.85
CA LYS A 35 -9.71 -10.11 12.22
C LYS A 35 -10.72 -9.82 11.10
N LYS A 36 -10.36 -9.00 10.12
CA LYS A 36 -11.24 -8.55 9.03
C LYS A 36 -10.87 -9.16 7.67
N ALA A 37 -9.98 -10.15 7.66
CA ALA A 37 -9.32 -10.69 6.48
C ALA A 37 -10.33 -11.27 5.46
N LYS A 38 -10.72 -10.43 4.51
CA LYS A 38 -11.06 -10.85 3.16
C LYS A 38 -10.03 -10.18 2.26
N GLY A 39 -9.09 -10.97 1.73
CA GLY A 39 -8.05 -10.50 0.83
C GLY A 39 -8.62 -9.84 -0.43
N GLY A 40 -7.75 -9.23 -1.22
CA GLY A 40 -8.07 -8.60 -2.50
C GLY A 40 -8.05 -7.07 -2.50
N ALA A 41 -8.14 -6.42 -1.35
CA ALA A 41 -7.92 -4.98 -1.22
C ALA A 41 -6.41 -4.64 -1.25
N GLY A 42 -6.10 -3.39 -1.60
CA GLY A 42 -4.78 -2.79 -1.47
C GLY A 42 -4.60 -2.19 -0.08
N ILE A 43 -3.42 -2.36 0.48
CA ILE A 43 -2.99 -1.74 1.74
C ILE A 43 -1.89 -0.75 1.39
N GLU A 44 -2.20 0.54 1.56
CA GLU A 44 -1.29 1.63 1.22
C GLU A 44 -0.56 2.14 2.47
N ILE A 45 0.76 2.29 2.35
CA ILE A 45 1.56 3.11 3.25
C ILE A 45 2.28 4.21 2.46
N THR A 46 2.52 5.34 3.11
CA THR A 46 3.08 6.53 2.46
C THR A 46 4.47 6.86 2.99
N ILE A 47 5.41 7.23 2.12
CA ILE A 47 6.75 7.71 2.50
C ILE A 47 6.69 9.00 3.31
N GLU A 48 5.67 9.85 3.11
CA GLU A 48 5.47 11.07 3.90
C GLU A 48 5.54 10.83 5.43
N GLN A 49 5.05 9.69 5.90
CA GLN A 49 5.11 9.30 7.32
C GLN A 49 6.56 9.17 7.80
N ALA A 50 7.42 8.54 6.98
CA ALA A 50 8.83 8.32 7.32
C ALA A 50 9.65 9.61 7.32
N ARG A 51 9.29 10.60 6.48
CA ARG A 51 10.03 11.88 6.36
C ARG A 51 10.05 12.71 7.64
N LYS A 52 9.10 12.48 8.54
CA LYS A 52 8.95 13.23 9.81
C LYS A 52 9.63 12.52 10.98
N LEU A 53 10.28 11.38 10.74
CA LEU A 53 10.91 10.55 11.76
C LEU A 53 12.42 10.86 11.86
N ASP A 54 12.98 10.59 13.03
CA ASP A 54 14.42 10.54 13.24
C ASP A 54 15.02 9.24 12.67
N ALA A 55 16.35 9.11 12.71
CA ALA A 55 17.02 7.94 12.16
C ALA A 55 16.52 6.61 12.76
N ALA A 56 16.29 6.58 14.08
CA ALA A 56 15.76 5.41 14.77
C ALA A 56 14.32 5.10 14.33
N GLY A 57 13.48 6.14 14.18
CA GLY A 57 12.12 6.01 13.68
C GLY A 57 12.06 5.53 12.23
N VAL A 58 12.96 5.98 11.35
CA VAL A 58 13.06 5.49 9.97
C VAL A 58 13.44 4.01 9.94
N ALA A 59 14.46 3.60 10.70
CA ALA A 59 14.86 2.19 10.78
C ALA A 59 13.71 1.29 11.24
N ARG A 60 12.96 1.76 12.26
CA ARG A 60 11.76 1.07 12.73
C ARG A 60 10.65 1.03 11.67
N TRP A 61 10.41 2.14 10.98
CA TRP A 61 9.40 2.23 9.94
C TRP A 61 9.69 1.24 8.79
N VAL A 62 10.96 1.10 8.40
CA VAL A 62 11.38 0.10 7.39
C VAL A 62 11.09 -1.33 7.86
N ALA A 63 11.42 -1.65 9.11
CA ALA A 63 11.16 -2.98 9.67
C ALA A 63 9.64 -3.28 9.76
N ASP A 64 8.86 -2.34 10.31
CA ASP A 64 7.41 -2.49 10.42
C ASP A 64 6.76 -2.59 9.00
N ALA A 65 7.32 -1.92 7.99
CA ALA A 65 6.82 -1.95 6.61
C ALA A 65 7.11 -3.29 5.92
N HIS A 66 8.28 -3.88 6.16
CA HIS A 66 8.58 -5.25 5.73
C HIS A 66 7.61 -6.26 6.36
N ASP A 67 7.38 -6.16 7.68
CA ASP A 67 6.44 -7.01 8.40
C ASP A 67 5.00 -6.89 7.89
N LEU A 68 4.62 -5.71 7.37
CA LEU A 68 3.34 -5.48 6.72
C LEU A 68 3.32 -6.08 5.31
N TYR A 69 4.39 -5.97 4.55
CA TYR A 69 4.52 -6.59 3.24
C TYR A 69 4.34 -8.11 3.33
N GLU A 70 5.04 -8.79 4.25
CA GLU A 70 4.89 -10.23 4.46
C GLU A 70 3.46 -10.61 4.87
N PHE A 71 2.82 -9.78 5.70
CA PHE A 71 1.41 -9.97 6.05
C PHE A 71 0.49 -9.84 4.84
N CYS A 72 0.72 -8.86 3.97
CA CYS A 72 -0.07 -8.67 2.76
C CYS A 72 0.04 -9.88 1.83
N GLN A 73 1.27 -10.36 1.61
CA GLN A 73 1.55 -11.54 0.79
C GLN A 73 0.85 -12.79 1.34
N SER A 74 0.93 -13.05 2.64
CA SER A 74 0.29 -14.21 3.27
C SER A 74 -1.23 -14.12 3.36
N SER A 75 -1.80 -12.92 3.37
CA SER A 75 -3.24 -12.69 3.55
C SER A 75 -3.98 -12.33 2.24
N GLY A 76 -3.28 -12.32 1.10
CA GLY A 76 -3.84 -12.01 -0.21
C GLY A 76 -4.22 -10.53 -0.39
N PHE A 77 -3.59 -9.61 0.34
CA PHE A 77 -3.70 -8.17 0.11
C PHE A 77 -2.61 -7.70 -0.85
N GLN A 78 -2.90 -6.65 -1.63
CA GLN A 78 -1.87 -5.96 -2.40
C GLN A 78 -1.17 -4.95 -1.50
N PHE A 79 0.14 -5.07 -1.31
CA PHE A 79 0.92 -4.02 -0.66
C PHE A 79 1.13 -2.85 -1.64
N ILE A 80 0.93 -1.62 -1.20
CA ILE A 80 1.11 -0.40 -2.00
C ILE A 80 2.01 0.55 -1.23
N LEU A 81 3.12 0.96 -1.87
CA LEU A 81 4.00 2.01 -1.39
C LEU A 81 3.79 3.26 -2.24
N SER A 82 3.39 4.36 -1.62
CA SER A 82 3.18 5.64 -2.30
C SER A 82 3.97 6.77 -1.65
N SER A 83 4.06 7.92 -2.31
CA SER A 83 4.76 9.08 -1.77
C SER A 83 3.97 9.79 -0.67
N GLY A 84 2.64 9.75 -0.72
CA GLY A 84 1.75 10.61 0.09
C GLY A 84 1.86 12.10 -0.26
N ALA A 85 2.41 12.43 -1.43
CA ALA A 85 2.70 13.82 -1.78
C ALA A 85 1.42 14.64 -2.05
N SER A 86 1.21 15.71 -1.29
CA SER A 86 0.17 16.73 -1.56
C SER A 86 0.70 17.90 -2.40
N SER A 87 2.00 17.95 -2.68
CA SER A 87 2.66 18.95 -3.50
C SER A 87 3.86 18.34 -4.24
N PRO A 88 4.37 19.00 -5.31
CA PRO A 88 5.53 18.51 -6.05
C PRO A 88 6.78 18.30 -5.18
N ALA A 89 6.95 19.07 -4.10
CA ALA A 89 8.06 18.92 -3.17
C ALA A 89 8.04 17.57 -2.41
N GLY A 90 6.87 16.95 -2.28
CA GLY A 90 6.71 15.62 -1.68
C GLY A 90 6.98 14.46 -2.65
N ALA A 91 7.16 14.75 -3.94
CA ALA A 91 7.38 13.73 -4.96
C ALA A 91 8.64 12.91 -4.68
N VAL A 92 8.59 11.64 -5.06
CA VAL A 92 9.68 10.68 -4.90
C VAL A 92 9.91 10.07 -6.28
N SER A 93 11.18 10.01 -6.72
CA SER A 93 11.51 9.41 -8.01
C SER A 93 11.33 7.89 -7.95
N GLY A 94 11.11 7.26 -9.11
CA GLY A 94 11.01 5.79 -9.18
C GLY A 94 12.23 5.09 -8.59
N GLN A 95 13.44 5.60 -8.85
CA GLN A 95 14.69 5.06 -8.29
C GLN A 95 14.73 5.15 -6.76
N SER A 96 14.19 6.22 -6.18
CA SER A 96 14.09 6.36 -4.73
C SER A 96 13.08 5.37 -4.14
N PHE A 97 11.96 5.08 -4.81
CA PHE A 97 11.07 4.01 -4.38
C PHE A 97 11.78 2.64 -4.45
N ASP A 98 12.51 2.36 -5.53
CA ASP A 98 13.25 1.09 -5.66
C ASP A 98 14.27 0.91 -4.54
N ALA A 99 14.99 1.98 -4.16
CA ALA A 99 15.92 1.95 -3.04
C ALA A 99 15.19 1.65 -1.71
N ILE A 100 14.03 2.27 -1.48
CA ILE A 100 13.24 2.05 -0.27
C ILE A 100 12.71 0.61 -0.20
N LEU A 101 12.20 0.07 -1.32
CA LEU A 101 11.76 -1.31 -1.40
C LEU A 101 12.91 -2.29 -1.10
N LYS A 102 14.11 -2.03 -1.64
CA LYS A 102 15.30 -2.83 -1.33
C LYS A 102 15.69 -2.75 0.16
N MET A 103 15.58 -1.57 0.78
CA MET A 103 15.82 -1.42 2.22
C MET A 103 14.83 -2.24 3.06
N MET A 104 13.59 -2.39 2.57
CA MET A 104 12.59 -3.27 3.16
C MET A 104 12.81 -4.75 2.80
N GLY A 105 13.82 -5.13 2.02
CA GLY A 105 14.01 -6.52 1.57
C GLY A 105 13.03 -6.97 0.47
N ILE A 106 12.37 -6.02 -0.20
CA ILE A 106 11.39 -6.28 -1.26
C ILE A 106 12.06 -6.12 -2.64
N ASP A 107 11.85 -7.09 -3.54
CA ASP A 107 12.30 -6.99 -4.92
C ASP A 107 11.45 -5.95 -5.70
N PRO A 108 12.03 -4.83 -6.17
CA PRO A 108 11.24 -3.77 -6.79
C PRO A 108 10.57 -4.21 -8.11
N GLN A 109 11.27 -4.99 -8.93
CA GLN A 109 10.74 -5.40 -10.24
C GLN A 109 9.50 -6.28 -10.08
N LYS A 110 9.57 -7.27 -9.19
CA LYS A 110 8.45 -8.13 -8.81
C LYS A 110 7.31 -7.30 -8.22
N HIS A 111 7.63 -6.41 -7.27
CA HIS A 111 6.62 -5.56 -6.63
C HIS A 111 5.81 -4.73 -7.64
N TRP A 112 6.49 -4.02 -8.55
CA TRP A 112 5.81 -3.18 -9.55
C TRP A 112 5.02 -3.99 -10.56
N LYS A 113 5.53 -5.15 -10.97
CA LYS A 113 4.81 -6.08 -11.85
C LYS A 113 3.51 -6.56 -11.20
N GLU A 114 3.58 -7.02 -9.95
CA GLU A 114 2.41 -7.47 -9.19
C GLU A 114 1.39 -6.35 -8.99
N MET A 115 1.86 -5.14 -8.64
CA MET A 115 1.00 -3.97 -8.46
C MET A 115 0.27 -3.59 -9.76
N ASN A 116 0.96 -3.59 -10.90
CA ASN A 116 0.35 -3.29 -12.19
C ASN A 116 -0.71 -4.34 -12.56
N SER A 117 -0.40 -5.63 -12.40
CA SER A 117 -1.39 -6.69 -12.63
C SER A 117 -2.61 -6.58 -11.70
N TRP A 118 -2.40 -6.19 -10.44
CA TRP A 118 -3.50 -5.94 -9.50
C TRP A 118 -4.36 -4.75 -9.94
N LEU A 119 -3.76 -3.64 -10.35
CA LEU A 119 -4.47 -2.45 -10.85
C LEU A 119 -5.30 -2.78 -12.10
N GLU A 120 -4.70 -3.45 -13.09
CA GLU A 120 -5.38 -3.89 -14.31
C GLU A 120 -6.60 -4.77 -13.99
N PHE A 121 -6.45 -5.70 -13.04
CA PHE A 121 -7.54 -6.56 -12.61
C PHE A 121 -8.67 -5.80 -11.90
N ARG A 122 -8.36 -4.84 -11.02
CA ARG A 122 -9.37 -4.04 -10.31
C ARG A 122 -10.12 -3.12 -11.27
N LEU A 123 -9.41 -2.49 -12.20
CA LEU A 123 -10.01 -1.63 -13.21
C LEU A 123 -10.82 -2.45 -14.22
N GLY A 124 -10.28 -3.57 -14.72
CA GLY A 124 -10.97 -4.46 -15.66
C GLY A 124 -12.23 -5.14 -15.11
N ARG A 125 -12.31 -5.40 -13.79
CA ARG A 125 -13.54 -5.91 -13.14
C ARG A 125 -14.71 -4.93 -13.18
N ARG A 126 -14.47 -3.62 -13.29
CA ARG A 126 -15.54 -2.61 -13.39
C ARG A 126 -16.05 -2.40 -14.81
N VAL A 127 -15.37 -2.96 -15.81
CA VAL A 127 -15.70 -2.82 -17.25
C VAL A 127 -16.69 -3.88 -17.75
N ARG A 128 -17.05 -4.93 -16.99
CA ARG A 128 -18.06 -5.90 -17.47
C ARG A 128 -19.45 -5.24 -17.54
N PRO A 129 -20.01 -5.00 -18.74
CA PRO A 129 -21.41 -4.65 -18.87
C PRO A 129 -22.23 -5.91 -18.58
N CYS A 130 -23.36 -5.74 -17.91
CA CYS A 130 -24.43 -6.74 -17.89
C CYS A 130 -24.90 -7.04 -19.32
#